data_AF-A0A7J9AFJ3-F1
#
_entry.id   AF-A0A7J9AFJ3-F1
#
_cell.length_a   1.000
_cell.length_b   1.000
_cell.length_c   1.000
_cell.angle_alpha   90.00
_cell.angle_beta   90.00
_cell.angle_gamma   90.00
#
_symmetry.space_group_name_H-M   'P 1'
#
loop_
_entity.id
_entity.type
_entity.pdbx_description
1 polymer ?
#
loop_
_entity_poly.entity_id
_entity_poly.type
_entity_poly.pdbx_seq_one_letter_code
_entity_poly.pdbx_strand_id
1 'polypeptide(L)'
;MSKNLIQFLLLVSLALSSSCSAVKVEYDANAIIIDGQRKIMNVASIHYPRSTEQYDFSGNLELHKVFQLVHEAGLYGIIRIGPYVCAEWNYGQKEMETFTTKIVNKVKVAKLCAPQGGPIIVAQIENEYGNIVKGYGAAGKKYIEWCAKMAVAQNISVPPMINTCNGFYCDNFKPNNPKSPKMWTENWTVWFKLWGSKDPHRTAEDIAFAVARFFQMGGVLDTYYMYHGGTKLGCTSDGLYITTSYDYDAPLDEFGI
;
A
#
# COMPACT_ATOMS: atom_id res chain seq x y z
N MET A 1 -32.20 43.93 -13.28
CA MET A 1 -31.33 42.88 -13.84
C MET A 1 -32.24 41.83 -14.50
N SER A 2 -32.10 41.56 -15.80
CA SER A 2 -33.04 40.67 -16.50
C SER A 2 -32.87 39.21 -16.04
N LYS A 3 -33.95 38.43 -15.99
CA LYS A 3 -33.91 37.00 -15.59
C LYS A 3 -32.86 36.20 -16.38
N ASN A 4 -32.66 36.54 -17.65
CA ASN A 4 -31.68 35.91 -18.53
C ASN A 4 -30.23 36.19 -18.09
N LEU A 5 -29.95 37.36 -17.51
CA LEU A 5 -28.61 37.69 -17.03
C LEU A 5 -28.26 36.92 -15.74
N ILE A 6 -29.24 36.73 -14.85
CA ILE A 6 -29.08 35.93 -13.63
C ILE A 6 -28.87 34.46 -13.99
N GLN A 7 -29.62 33.93 -14.95
CA GLN A 7 -29.52 32.54 -15.40
C GLN A 7 -28.20 32.26 -16.13
N PHE A 8 -27.72 33.23 -16.93
CA PHE A 8 -26.40 33.18 -17.56
C PHE A 8 -25.27 33.24 -16.53
N LEU A 9 -25.36 34.11 -15.53
CA LEU A 9 -24.37 34.18 -14.44
C LEU A 9 -24.34 32.91 -13.59
N LEU A 10 -25.50 32.30 -13.31
CA LEU A 10 -25.59 31.01 -12.62
C LEU A 10 -24.94 29.88 -13.43
N LEU A 11 -25.22 29.79 -14.73
CA LEU A 11 -24.60 28.79 -15.62
C LEU A 11 -23.09 28.97 -15.75
N VAL A 12 -22.61 30.21 -15.85
CA VAL A 12 -21.17 30.52 -15.88
C VAL A 12 -20.51 30.20 -14.52
N SER A 13 -21.19 30.46 -13.40
CA SER A 13 -20.68 30.10 -12.07
C SER A 13 -20.61 28.58 -11.83
N LEU A 14 -21.58 27.79 -12.32
CA LEU A 14 -21.53 26.32 -12.28
C LEU A 14 -20.47 25.74 -13.23
N ALA A 15 -20.24 26.39 -14.39
CA ALA A 15 -19.19 25.99 -15.32
C ALA A 15 -17.79 26.31 -14.79
N LEU A 16 -17.64 27.38 -14.00
CA LEU A 16 -16.37 27.78 -13.37
C LEU A 16 -16.06 27.03 -12.06
N SER A 17 -17.06 26.44 -11.38
CA SER A 17 -16.83 25.62 -10.18
C SER A 17 -16.37 24.18 -10.49
N SER A 18 -16.28 23.82 -11.77
CA SER A 18 -15.93 22.47 -12.24
C SER A 18 -14.49 22.37 -12.74
N SER A 19 -13.57 23.19 -12.22
CA SER A 19 -12.14 22.94 -12.38
C SER A 19 -11.76 21.75 -11.48
N CYS A 20 -11.96 20.53 -11.99
CA CYS A 20 -11.39 19.33 -11.42
C CYS A 20 -9.86 19.43 -11.54
N SER A 21 -9.22 20.04 -10.54
CA SER A 21 -7.76 20.03 -10.46
C SER A 21 -7.34 18.60 -10.13
N ALA A 22 -6.48 18.00 -10.95
CA ALA A 22 -5.95 16.68 -10.68
C ALA A 22 -5.23 16.68 -9.32
N VAL A 23 -5.60 15.76 -8.41
CA VAL A 23 -4.95 15.65 -7.10
C VAL A 23 -3.46 15.43 -7.32
N LYS A 24 -2.63 16.26 -6.70
CA LYS A 24 -1.18 16.17 -6.83
C LYS A 24 -0.61 15.39 -5.66
N VAL A 25 0.10 14.29 -5.95
CA VAL A 25 0.77 13.47 -4.92
C VAL A 25 2.28 13.55 -5.11
N GLU A 26 2.95 14.04 -4.08
CA GLU A 26 4.40 14.26 -4.01
C GLU A 26 4.93 13.82 -2.64
N TYR A 27 6.24 13.95 -2.43
CA TYR A 27 6.83 13.77 -1.11
C TYR A 27 8.05 14.69 -0.96
N ASP A 28 8.42 14.95 0.30
CA ASP A 28 9.71 15.51 0.66
C ASP A 28 10.36 14.66 1.76
N ALA A 29 11.48 15.13 2.32
CA ALA A 29 12.22 14.43 3.36
C ALA A 29 11.39 14.12 4.63
N ASN A 30 10.26 14.81 4.83
CA ASN A 30 9.51 14.84 6.09
C ASN A 30 8.03 14.47 5.94
N ALA A 31 7.51 14.24 4.74
CA ALA A 31 6.10 13.85 4.56
C ALA A 31 5.79 13.37 3.13
N ILE A 32 4.66 12.65 3.02
CA ILE A 32 3.88 12.61 1.78
C ILE A 32 3.08 13.90 1.68
N ILE A 33 3.00 14.48 0.49
CA ILE A 33 2.32 15.74 0.19
C ILE A 33 1.15 15.43 -0.74
N ILE A 34 -0.06 15.76 -0.32
CA ILE A 34 -1.28 15.63 -1.12
C ILE A 34 -1.90 17.02 -1.24
N ASP A 35 -2.03 17.52 -2.47
CA ASP A 35 -2.54 18.87 -2.77
C ASP A 35 -1.83 19.97 -1.98
N GLY A 36 -0.49 19.88 -1.92
CA GLY A 36 0.36 20.83 -1.20
C GLY A 36 0.34 20.69 0.32
N GLN A 37 -0.45 19.77 0.87
CA GLN A 37 -0.54 19.53 2.31
C GLN A 37 0.30 18.32 2.72
N ARG A 38 1.23 18.54 3.65
CA ARG A 38 1.98 17.44 4.29
C ARG A 38 1.05 16.58 5.14
N LYS A 39 1.22 15.27 5.08
CA LYS A 39 0.41 14.29 5.79
C LYS A 39 1.28 13.40 6.66
N ILE A 40 0.78 13.13 7.86
CA ILE A 40 1.18 12.00 8.70
C ILE A 40 0.05 10.98 8.60
N MET A 41 0.37 9.72 8.36
CA MET A 41 -0.61 8.68 8.03
C MET A 41 -0.48 7.46 8.92
N ASN A 42 -1.62 6.99 9.43
CA ASN A 42 -1.78 5.63 9.90
C ASN A 42 -2.52 4.85 8.82
N VAL A 43 -2.01 3.68 8.47
CA VAL A 43 -2.49 2.88 7.35
C VAL A 43 -2.91 1.50 7.87
N ALA A 44 -4.02 1.00 7.34
CA ALA A 44 -4.55 -0.31 7.67
C ALA A 44 -4.23 -1.31 6.54
N SER A 45 -3.49 -2.39 6.85
CA SER A 45 -3.32 -3.48 5.88
C SER A 45 -4.54 -4.39 5.91
N ILE A 46 -5.20 -4.51 4.75
CA ILE A 46 -6.30 -5.43 4.50
C ILE A 46 -6.02 -6.15 3.19
N HIS A 47 -5.96 -7.47 3.22
CA HIS A 47 -5.76 -8.26 2.01
C HIS A 47 -7.10 -8.66 1.44
N TYR A 48 -7.51 -8.00 0.35
CA TYR A 48 -8.80 -8.22 -0.29
C TYR A 48 -9.15 -9.70 -0.55
N PRO A 49 -8.20 -10.63 -0.85
CA PRO A 49 -8.59 -12.01 -1.00
C PRO A 49 -9.07 -12.59 0.33
N ARG A 50 -8.44 -12.26 1.45
CA ARG A 50 -8.64 -12.97 2.73
C ARG A 50 -9.97 -12.69 3.44
N SER A 51 -10.82 -11.84 2.87
CA SER A 51 -12.08 -11.43 3.50
C SER A 51 -13.34 -11.97 2.82
N THR A 52 -13.25 -12.69 1.68
CA THR A 52 -14.43 -13.28 0.98
C THR A 52 -14.11 -14.58 0.23
N GLU A 53 -15.10 -15.48 0.09
CA GLU A 53 -14.97 -16.83 -0.50
C GLU A 53 -14.95 -16.90 -2.04
N GLN A 54 -15.33 -15.84 -2.76
CA GLN A 54 -15.47 -15.89 -4.22
C GLN A 54 -14.35 -15.12 -4.92
N TYR A 55 -13.40 -15.84 -5.52
CA TYR A 55 -12.39 -15.25 -6.40
C TYR A 55 -12.72 -15.53 -7.85
N ASP A 56 -12.92 -14.46 -8.61
CA ASP A 56 -12.90 -14.51 -10.07
C ASP A 56 -11.80 -13.59 -10.61
N PHE A 57 -10.66 -14.19 -10.98
CA PHE A 57 -9.56 -13.49 -11.66
C PHE A 57 -9.82 -13.28 -13.16
N SER A 58 -10.96 -13.76 -13.69
CA SER A 58 -11.35 -13.54 -15.08
C SER A 58 -11.77 -12.09 -15.35
N GLY A 59 -12.00 -11.28 -14.31
CA GLY A 59 -12.45 -9.88 -14.41
C GLY A 59 -11.43 -8.77 -14.11
N ASN A 60 -11.76 -7.54 -14.55
CA ASN A 60 -11.14 -6.28 -14.10
C ASN A 60 -11.81 -5.70 -12.83
N LEU A 61 -12.89 -6.33 -12.36
CA LEU A 61 -13.86 -5.71 -11.46
C LEU A 61 -13.41 -5.65 -10.00
N GLU A 62 -12.60 -6.61 -9.51
CA GLU A 62 -12.36 -6.71 -8.06
C GLU A 62 -11.38 -5.66 -7.51
N LEU A 63 -10.26 -5.39 -8.20
CA LEU A 63 -9.33 -4.33 -7.78
C LEU A 63 -10.01 -2.95 -7.82
N HIS A 64 -10.82 -2.71 -8.85
CA HIS A 64 -11.62 -1.49 -8.97
C HIS A 64 -12.64 -1.38 -7.84
N LYS A 65 -13.40 -2.45 -7.55
CA LYS A 65 -14.40 -2.46 -6.46
C LYS A 65 -13.77 -2.15 -5.10
N VAL A 66 -12.64 -2.78 -4.78
CA VAL A 66 -11.95 -2.54 -3.50
C VAL A 66 -11.54 -1.07 -3.36
N PHE A 67 -10.86 -0.51 -4.38
CA PHE A 67 -10.46 0.88 -4.32
C PHE A 67 -11.65 1.85 -4.45
N GLN A 68 -12.73 1.46 -5.12
CA GLN A 68 -13.97 2.24 -5.12
C GLN A 68 -14.54 2.34 -3.71
N LEU A 69 -14.61 1.24 -2.96
CA LEU A 69 -15.06 1.25 -1.56
C LEU A 69 -14.14 2.11 -0.67
N VAL A 70 -12.82 2.01 -0.86
CA VAL A 70 -11.83 2.87 -0.16
C VAL A 70 -12.11 4.35 -0.46
N HIS A 71 -12.38 4.68 -1.72
CA HIS A 71 -12.69 6.04 -2.14
C HIS A 71 -14.02 6.55 -1.58
N GLU A 72 -15.07 5.73 -1.62
CA GLU A 72 -16.40 6.04 -1.06
C GLU A 72 -16.36 6.22 0.46
N ALA A 73 -15.47 5.50 1.15
CA ALA A 73 -15.19 5.67 2.57
C ALA A 73 -14.35 6.94 2.90
N GLY A 74 -13.92 7.69 1.88
CA GLY A 74 -13.10 8.89 2.06
C GLY A 74 -11.65 8.59 2.48
N LEU A 75 -11.16 7.37 2.23
CA LEU A 75 -9.82 6.93 2.57
C LEU A 75 -8.87 7.01 1.38
N TYR A 76 -7.57 7.12 1.66
CA TYR A 76 -6.52 6.95 0.66
C TYR A 76 -6.14 5.46 0.51
N GLY A 77 -5.69 5.09 -0.68
CA GLY A 77 -5.20 3.76 -1.01
C GLY A 77 -3.69 3.73 -1.18
N ILE A 78 -3.04 2.69 -0.62
CA ILE A 78 -1.66 2.31 -0.97
C ILE A 78 -1.74 0.95 -1.63
N ILE A 79 -1.23 0.83 -2.86
CA ILE A 79 -1.19 -0.44 -3.57
C ILE A 79 0.21 -1.03 -3.48
N ARG A 80 0.33 -2.23 -2.90
CA ARG A 80 1.58 -2.99 -2.85
C ARG A 80 1.53 -4.06 -3.93
N ILE A 81 2.07 -3.73 -5.11
CA ILE A 81 1.94 -4.57 -6.32
C ILE A 81 2.84 -5.81 -6.21
N GLY A 82 3.92 -5.76 -5.43
CA GLY A 82 4.91 -6.81 -5.41
C GLY A 82 5.69 -6.82 -6.74
N PRO A 83 6.02 -7.98 -7.33
CA PRO A 83 5.42 -9.31 -7.13
C PRO A 83 6.10 -10.14 -6.05
N TYR A 84 7.31 -9.76 -5.61
CA TYR A 84 7.87 -10.36 -4.42
C TYR A 84 7.12 -9.78 -3.22
N VAL A 85 6.29 -10.62 -2.61
CA VAL A 85 5.56 -10.36 -1.35
C VAL A 85 5.99 -11.38 -0.30
N CYS A 86 7.27 -11.82 -0.37
CA CYS A 86 7.84 -13.00 0.29
C CYS A 86 7.40 -14.34 -0.34
N ALA A 87 8.17 -14.85 -1.34
CA ALA A 87 8.20 -16.25 -1.80
C ALA A 87 9.35 -16.46 -2.82
N GLU A 88 10.09 -17.55 -2.68
CA GLU A 88 11.34 -17.88 -3.38
C GLU A 88 11.13 -18.33 -4.84
N TRP A 89 11.59 -17.57 -5.85
CA TRP A 89 11.77 -18.12 -7.21
C TRP A 89 12.84 -17.41 -8.05
N ASN A 90 13.64 -18.21 -8.77
CA ASN A 90 14.94 -17.86 -9.37
C ASN A 90 14.93 -17.52 -10.89
N TYR A 91 13.79 -17.09 -11.47
CA TYR A 91 13.70 -16.75 -12.91
C TYR A 91 12.94 -15.42 -13.21
N GLY A 92 12.71 -14.58 -12.20
CA GLY A 92 11.51 -13.72 -12.13
C GLY A 92 11.50 -12.30 -12.71
N GLN A 93 12.54 -11.75 -13.35
CA GLN A 93 12.51 -10.32 -13.76
C GLN A 93 11.48 -10.01 -14.86
N LYS A 94 11.47 -10.78 -15.96
CA LYS A 94 10.51 -10.60 -17.05
C LYS A 94 9.08 -10.88 -16.59
N GLU A 95 8.92 -11.83 -15.69
CA GLU A 95 7.61 -12.27 -15.20
C GLU A 95 7.09 -11.23 -14.20
N MET A 96 7.99 -10.67 -13.41
CA MET A 96 7.75 -9.52 -12.54
C MET A 96 7.33 -8.29 -13.33
N GLU A 97 8.05 -7.96 -14.39
CA GLU A 97 7.69 -6.83 -15.25
C GLU A 97 6.34 -7.07 -15.92
N THR A 98 6.09 -8.28 -16.43
CA THR A 98 4.82 -8.66 -17.07
C THR A 98 3.64 -8.52 -16.09
N PHE A 99 3.78 -9.06 -14.88
CA PHE A 99 2.76 -8.97 -13.85
C PHE A 99 2.54 -7.52 -13.39
N THR A 100 3.63 -6.80 -13.08
CA THR A 100 3.57 -5.39 -12.66
C THR A 100 2.87 -4.55 -13.74
N THR A 101 3.24 -4.72 -15.01
CA THR A 101 2.62 -4.03 -16.14
C THR A 101 1.13 -4.33 -16.23
N LYS A 102 0.73 -5.59 -16.05
CA LYS A 102 -0.69 -5.99 -16.04
C LYS A 102 -1.47 -5.28 -14.94
N ILE A 103 -0.94 -5.22 -13.72
CA ILE A 103 -1.60 -4.56 -12.58
C ILE A 103 -1.64 -3.04 -12.77
N VAL A 104 -0.53 -2.42 -13.17
CA VAL A 104 -0.44 -0.98 -13.47
C VAL A 104 -1.45 -0.60 -14.55
N ASN A 105 -1.57 -1.38 -15.62
CA ASN A 105 -2.53 -1.13 -16.68
C ASN A 105 -3.98 -1.21 -16.17
N LYS A 106 -4.30 -2.20 -15.31
CA LYS A 106 -5.63 -2.28 -14.67
C LYS A 106 -5.91 -1.03 -13.83
N VAL A 107 -4.95 -0.59 -12.99
CA VAL A 107 -5.04 0.62 -12.17
C VAL A 107 -5.29 1.87 -13.02
N LYS A 108 -4.54 2.03 -14.12
CA LYS A 108 -4.65 3.17 -15.03
C LYS A 108 -5.97 3.22 -15.77
N VAL A 109 -6.40 2.08 -16.34
CA VAL A 109 -7.67 1.97 -17.09
C VAL A 109 -8.85 2.26 -16.18
N ALA A 110 -8.80 1.78 -14.93
CA ALA A 110 -9.81 2.02 -13.91
C ALA A 110 -9.69 3.40 -13.21
N LYS A 111 -8.71 4.24 -13.60
CA LYS A 111 -8.47 5.59 -13.04
C LYS A 111 -8.33 5.61 -11.51
N LEU A 112 -7.68 4.60 -10.94
CA LEU A 112 -7.64 4.44 -9.48
C LEU A 112 -6.57 5.31 -8.79
N CYS A 113 -5.66 5.92 -9.53
CA CYS A 113 -4.67 6.84 -8.96
C CYS A 113 -5.29 8.21 -8.62
N ALA A 114 -4.83 8.84 -7.54
CA ALA A 114 -5.32 10.14 -7.08
C ALA A 114 -5.28 11.24 -8.15
N PRO A 115 -4.20 11.39 -8.95
CA PRO A 115 -4.21 12.35 -10.06
C PRO A 115 -5.26 12.08 -11.15
N GLN A 116 -5.83 10.88 -11.19
CA GLN A 116 -6.91 10.48 -12.10
C GLN A 116 -8.30 10.55 -11.46
N GLY A 117 -8.39 10.94 -10.18
CA GLY A 117 -9.62 10.99 -9.38
C GLY A 117 -9.87 9.79 -8.47
N GLY A 118 -8.98 8.78 -8.46
CA GLY A 118 -9.11 7.62 -7.57
C GLY A 118 -8.46 7.83 -6.18
N PRO A 119 -8.45 6.80 -5.32
CA PRO A 119 -7.89 6.94 -3.96
C PRO A 119 -6.40 6.62 -3.86
N ILE A 120 -5.78 5.98 -4.87
CA ILE A 120 -4.40 5.47 -4.74
C ILE A 120 -3.40 6.63 -4.73
N ILE A 121 -2.61 6.73 -3.67
CA ILE A 121 -1.61 7.81 -3.47
C ILE A 121 -0.17 7.32 -3.58
N VAL A 122 0.09 6.03 -3.32
CA VAL A 122 1.43 5.45 -3.34
C VAL A 122 1.34 4.04 -3.90
N ALA A 123 2.35 3.65 -4.68
CA ALA A 123 2.51 2.29 -5.16
C ALA A 123 3.85 1.71 -4.69
N GLN A 124 3.82 0.58 -3.99
CA GLN A 124 5.03 -0.15 -3.61
C GLN A 124 5.34 -1.21 -4.67
N ILE A 125 6.60 -1.23 -5.10
CA ILE A 125 7.18 -2.28 -5.94
C ILE A 125 8.20 -3.02 -5.10
N GLU A 126 8.19 -4.35 -5.20
CA GLU A 126 9.01 -5.22 -4.35
C GLU A 126 8.55 -5.17 -2.86
N ASN A 127 9.05 -6.09 -2.04
CA ASN A 127 8.85 -6.12 -0.60
C ASN A 127 10.08 -6.67 0.15
N GLU A 128 10.52 -6.00 1.22
CA GLU A 128 11.54 -6.53 2.15
C GLU A 128 12.90 -6.97 1.57
N TYR A 129 13.24 -6.67 0.30
CA TYR A 129 14.53 -7.10 -0.24
C TYR A 129 15.75 -6.64 0.55
N GLY A 130 15.62 -5.54 1.30
CA GLY A 130 16.66 -5.06 2.22
C GLY A 130 17.13 -6.12 3.22
N ASN A 131 16.26 -7.07 3.61
CA ASN A 131 16.59 -8.16 4.52
C ASN A 131 17.50 -9.21 3.88
N ILE A 132 17.34 -9.45 2.57
CA ILE A 132 18.03 -10.53 1.84
C ILE A 132 19.17 -10.03 0.94
N VAL A 133 19.22 -8.74 0.58
CA VAL A 133 20.19 -8.17 -0.37
C VAL A 133 21.64 -8.45 0.02
N LYS A 134 21.96 -8.50 1.32
CA LYS A 134 23.30 -8.83 1.81
C LYS A 134 23.75 -10.23 1.35
N GLY A 135 22.84 -11.20 1.32
CA GLY A 135 23.12 -12.56 0.84
C GLY A 135 23.42 -12.62 -0.66
N TYR A 136 22.90 -11.67 -1.45
CA TYR A 136 23.08 -11.61 -2.91
C TYR A 136 24.19 -10.64 -3.37
N GLY A 137 24.78 -9.87 -2.45
CA GLY A 137 25.90 -8.97 -2.73
C GLY A 137 25.63 -7.98 -3.87
N ALA A 138 26.54 -7.94 -4.85
CA ALA A 138 26.44 -7.02 -5.99
C ALA A 138 25.24 -7.32 -6.92
N ALA A 139 24.83 -8.60 -7.03
CA ALA A 139 23.68 -8.98 -7.85
C ALA A 139 22.38 -8.42 -7.26
N GLY A 140 22.24 -8.44 -5.93
CA GLY A 140 21.07 -7.88 -5.25
C GLY A 140 20.94 -6.36 -5.42
N LYS A 141 22.06 -5.63 -5.40
CA LYS A 141 22.07 -4.19 -5.70
C LYS A 141 21.57 -3.90 -7.12
N LYS A 142 22.08 -4.63 -8.12
CA LYS A 142 21.65 -4.51 -9.52
C LYS A 142 20.16 -4.84 -9.67
N TYR A 143 19.65 -5.82 -8.94
CA TYR A 143 18.24 -6.18 -8.95
C TYR A 143 17.36 -5.04 -8.41
N ILE A 144 17.72 -4.43 -7.29
CA ILE A 144 16.93 -3.31 -6.73
C ILE A 144 16.99 -2.07 -7.62
N GLU A 145 18.14 -1.78 -8.21
CA GLU A 145 18.24 -0.71 -9.22
C GLU A 145 17.37 -0.99 -10.44
N TRP A 146 17.29 -2.24 -10.89
CA TRP A 146 16.38 -2.66 -11.95
C TRP A 146 14.92 -2.51 -11.54
N CYS A 147 14.53 -2.94 -10.33
CA CYS A 147 13.17 -2.78 -9.81
C CYS A 147 12.76 -1.31 -9.77
N ALA A 148 13.66 -0.42 -9.31
CA ALA A 148 13.41 1.01 -9.28
C ALA A 148 13.22 1.61 -10.68
N LYS A 149 14.08 1.22 -11.65
CA LYS A 149 13.93 1.65 -13.05
C LYS A 149 12.65 1.14 -13.67
N MET A 150 12.29 -0.12 -13.44
CA MET A 150 11.06 -0.73 -13.91
C MET A 150 9.84 0.00 -13.33
N ALA A 151 9.81 0.24 -12.01
CA ALA A 151 8.75 0.98 -11.32
C ALA A 151 8.52 2.39 -11.91
N VAL A 152 9.60 3.13 -12.16
CA VAL A 152 9.52 4.46 -12.79
C VAL A 152 9.04 4.36 -14.24
N ALA A 153 9.52 3.38 -15.01
CA ALA A 153 9.11 3.16 -16.39
C ALA A 153 7.62 2.79 -16.53
N GLN A 154 7.03 2.16 -15.52
CA GLN A 154 5.58 1.89 -15.48
C GLN A 154 4.73 3.17 -15.49
N ASN A 155 5.28 4.32 -15.05
CA ASN A 155 4.62 5.63 -15.05
C ASN A 155 3.19 5.57 -14.45
N ILE A 156 3.05 5.02 -13.23
CA ILE A 156 1.76 4.80 -12.54
C ILE A 156 1.12 6.11 -12.02
N SER A 157 1.66 7.28 -12.37
CA SER A 157 1.16 8.61 -11.98
C SER A 157 1.24 8.93 -10.48
N VAL A 158 1.64 8.00 -9.62
CA VAL A 158 1.93 8.22 -8.19
C VAL A 158 3.37 7.83 -7.84
N PRO A 159 3.96 8.38 -6.76
CA PRO A 159 5.32 8.05 -6.35
C PRO A 159 5.50 6.55 -6.07
N PRO A 160 6.53 5.90 -6.65
CA PRO A 160 6.90 4.54 -6.28
C PRO A 160 7.62 4.53 -4.92
N MET A 161 7.33 3.52 -4.10
CA MET A 161 7.91 3.30 -2.78
C MET A 161 8.77 2.03 -2.79
N ILE A 162 10.05 2.15 -2.41
CA ILE A 162 11.03 1.04 -2.52
C ILE A 162 11.90 0.90 -1.26
N ASN A 163 12.13 1.98 -0.49
CA ASN A 163 12.95 1.93 0.71
C ASN A 163 12.15 2.34 1.94
N THR A 164 11.62 1.36 2.63
CA THR A 164 10.82 1.50 3.85
C THR A 164 11.28 0.48 4.88
N CYS A 165 10.70 0.56 6.08
CA CYS A 165 10.98 -0.37 7.15
C CYS A 165 9.79 -1.29 7.41
N ASN A 166 10.09 -2.52 7.79
CA ASN A 166 9.17 -3.52 8.28
C ASN A 166 9.73 -4.11 9.57
N GLY A 167 8.86 -4.51 10.49
CA GLY A 167 9.27 -5.05 11.78
C GLY A 167 8.29 -4.76 12.89
N PHE A 168 8.63 -5.23 14.10
CA PHE A 168 7.96 -4.80 15.34
C PHE A 168 8.34 -3.37 15.74
N TYR A 169 9.54 -2.93 15.35
CA TYR A 169 10.11 -1.63 15.67
C TYR A 169 10.91 -1.08 14.49
N CYS A 170 10.59 0.14 14.07
CA CYS A 170 11.25 0.84 12.97
C CYS A 170 11.71 2.26 13.34
N ASP A 171 11.77 2.58 14.63
CA ASP A 171 12.15 3.90 15.14
C ASP A 171 13.59 4.31 14.77
N ASN A 172 14.50 3.35 14.63
CA ASN A 172 15.89 3.60 14.23
C ASN A 172 16.12 3.58 12.71
N PHE A 173 15.10 3.20 11.92
CA PHE A 173 15.23 3.17 10.47
C PHE A 173 15.49 4.57 9.90
N LYS A 174 16.37 4.63 8.89
CA LYS A 174 16.66 5.82 8.13
C LYS A 174 16.55 5.50 6.65
N PRO A 175 15.76 6.29 5.88
CA PRO A 175 15.73 6.17 4.43
C PRO A 175 17.13 6.30 3.85
N ASN A 176 17.42 5.52 2.81
CA ASN A 176 18.70 5.54 2.11
C ASN A 176 18.90 6.81 1.25
N ASN A 177 17.85 7.62 1.09
CA ASN A 177 17.85 8.90 0.40
C ASN A 177 17.35 9.99 1.36
N PRO A 178 18.15 11.03 1.66
CA PRO A 178 17.76 12.07 2.62
C PRO A 178 16.57 12.92 2.15
N LYS A 179 16.14 12.81 0.89
CA LYS A 179 14.93 13.46 0.36
C LYS A 179 13.68 12.59 0.46
N SER A 180 13.80 11.35 0.92
CA SER A 180 12.68 10.43 1.07
C SER A 180 12.17 10.45 2.51
N PRO A 181 10.84 10.40 2.71
CA PRO A 181 10.28 10.37 4.05
C PRO A 181 10.53 9.03 4.73
N LYS A 182 10.55 9.03 6.07
CA LYS A 182 10.68 7.84 6.90
C LYS A 182 9.32 7.13 7.02
N MET A 183 9.19 5.97 6.39
CA MET A 183 7.94 5.21 6.31
C MET A 183 8.11 3.78 6.83
N TRP A 184 7.14 3.32 7.60
CA TRP A 184 7.02 1.99 8.18
C TRP A 184 5.83 1.28 7.51
N THR A 185 6.16 0.36 6.59
CA THR A 185 5.18 -0.28 5.70
C THR A 185 4.59 -1.58 6.25
N GLU A 186 5.24 -2.16 7.26
CA GLU A 186 4.69 -3.28 8.04
C GLU A 186 5.09 -3.16 9.50
N ASN A 187 4.21 -2.55 10.29
CA ASN A 187 4.21 -2.65 11.75
C ASN A 187 3.48 -3.93 12.12
N TRP A 188 4.27 -4.96 12.39
CA TRP A 188 3.77 -6.30 12.66
C TRP A 188 2.93 -6.32 13.93
N THR A 189 1.60 -6.34 13.82
CA THR A 189 0.72 -6.44 15.00
C THR A 189 0.97 -7.77 15.71
N VAL A 190 1.30 -8.83 14.99
CA VAL A 190 1.90 -10.04 15.56
C VAL A 190 2.73 -10.78 14.51
N TRP A 191 2.97 -12.08 14.66
CA TRP A 191 3.50 -12.94 13.60
C TRP A 191 2.46 -13.99 13.22
N PHE A 192 2.49 -14.51 11.99
CA PHE A 192 1.52 -15.53 11.60
C PHE A 192 1.62 -16.79 12.45
N LYS A 193 0.48 -17.45 12.69
CA LYS A 193 0.42 -18.71 13.44
C LYS A 193 0.84 -19.89 12.57
N LEU A 194 1.67 -20.76 13.15
CA LEU A 194 2.07 -22.03 12.56
C LEU A 194 1.27 -23.19 13.15
N TRP A 195 1.00 -24.23 12.35
CA TRP A 195 0.40 -25.46 12.84
C TRP A 195 1.25 -26.08 13.95
N GLY A 196 0.62 -26.43 15.07
CA GLY A 196 1.28 -26.99 16.25
C GLY A 196 2.04 -25.99 17.13
N SER A 197 2.03 -24.69 16.77
CA SER A 197 2.62 -23.63 17.60
C SER A 197 1.59 -22.99 18.53
N LYS A 198 2.08 -22.28 19.56
CA LYS A 198 1.25 -21.45 20.44
C LYS A 198 0.68 -20.25 19.67
N ASP A 199 -0.47 -19.76 20.09
CA ASP A 199 -1.03 -18.51 19.60
C ASP A 199 -0.05 -17.35 19.88
N PRO A 200 0.41 -16.66 18.82
CA PRO A 200 1.23 -15.48 18.96
C PRO A 200 0.37 -14.32 19.43
N HIS A 201 0.91 -13.45 20.28
CA HIS A 201 0.21 -12.28 20.82
C HIS A 201 1.18 -11.11 20.97
N ARG A 202 0.70 -9.89 20.70
CA ARG A 202 1.41 -8.64 20.98
C ARG A 202 0.45 -7.69 21.67
N THR A 203 0.88 -7.07 22.76
CA THR A 203 -0.01 -6.22 23.53
C THR A 203 -0.28 -4.90 22.80
N ALA A 204 -1.48 -4.37 22.97
CA ALA A 204 -1.86 -3.07 22.40
C ALA A 204 -0.93 -1.94 22.90
N GLU A 205 -0.47 -2.03 24.15
CA GLU A 205 0.47 -1.08 24.75
C GLU A 205 1.85 -1.10 24.05
N ASP A 206 2.35 -2.28 23.67
CA ASP A 206 3.62 -2.40 22.95
C ASP A 206 3.51 -1.81 21.54
N ILE A 207 2.41 -2.11 20.83
CA ILE A 207 2.12 -1.54 19.51
C ILE A 207 2.04 -0.01 19.61
N ALA A 208 1.24 0.51 20.54
CA ALA A 208 1.08 1.95 20.75
C ALA A 208 2.42 2.63 21.10
N PHE A 209 3.23 1.99 21.94
CA PHE A 209 4.57 2.48 22.27
C PHE A 209 5.48 2.54 21.04
N ALA A 210 5.51 1.48 20.22
CA ALA A 210 6.33 1.42 19.03
C ALA A 210 5.92 2.49 17.99
N VAL A 211 4.61 2.68 17.78
CA VAL A 211 4.05 3.71 16.89
C VAL A 211 4.39 5.11 17.39
N ALA A 212 4.15 5.40 18.68
CA ALA A 212 4.47 6.70 19.27
C ALA A 212 5.97 7.03 19.14
N ARG A 213 6.83 6.06 19.43
CA ARG A 213 8.29 6.20 19.30
C ARG A 213 8.72 6.41 17.85
N PHE A 214 8.09 5.72 16.89
CA PHE A 214 8.37 5.90 15.47
C PHE A 214 8.05 7.32 14.99
N PHE A 215 6.87 7.84 15.31
CA PHE A 215 6.47 9.21 14.95
C PHE A 215 7.31 10.27 15.67
N GLN A 216 7.62 10.07 16.95
CA GLN A 216 8.52 10.96 17.71
C GLN A 216 9.90 11.07 17.04
N MET A 217 10.36 9.99 16.42
CA MET A 217 11.64 9.91 15.70
C MET A 217 11.52 10.32 14.21
N GLY A 218 10.54 11.16 13.87
CA GLY A 218 10.35 11.72 12.53
C GLY A 218 9.76 10.76 11.50
N GLY A 219 9.15 9.65 11.95
CA GLY A 219 8.31 8.82 11.09
C GLY A 219 7.09 9.58 10.56
N VAL A 220 6.59 9.23 9.39
CA VAL A 220 5.46 9.95 8.76
C VAL A 220 4.33 9.04 8.31
N LEU A 221 4.60 7.75 8.20
CA LEU A 221 3.65 6.74 7.77
C LEU A 221 3.92 5.46 8.54
N ASP A 222 2.92 4.99 9.26
CA ASP A 222 2.87 3.69 9.92
C ASP A 222 1.77 2.83 9.29
N THR A 223 2.02 1.55 9.11
CA THR A 223 1.06 0.63 8.51
C THR A 223 0.91 -0.61 9.39
N TYR A 224 -0.22 -0.73 10.08
CA TYR A 224 -0.56 -1.94 10.83
C TYR A 224 -0.64 -3.13 9.88
N TYR A 225 0.26 -4.08 10.06
CA TYR A 225 0.32 -5.33 9.32
C TYR A 225 0.10 -6.46 10.33
N MET A 226 -1.09 -7.02 10.50
CA MET A 226 -2.33 -6.73 9.77
C MET A 226 -3.26 -5.81 10.56
N TYR A 227 -4.07 -5.01 9.86
CA TYR A 227 -5.20 -4.32 10.50
C TYR A 227 -6.45 -5.21 10.50
N HIS A 228 -6.64 -5.96 9.41
CA HIS A 228 -7.50 -7.14 9.35
C HIS A 228 -6.75 -8.24 8.59
N GLY A 229 -6.54 -9.37 9.26
CA GLY A 229 -5.78 -10.46 8.69
C GLY A 229 -6.61 -11.44 7.85
N GLY A 230 -7.83 -11.76 8.31
CA GLY A 230 -8.81 -12.60 7.63
C GLY A 230 -8.44 -14.08 7.57
N THR A 231 -8.91 -14.77 6.54
CA THR A 231 -8.76 -16.23 6.37
C THR A 231 -8.00 -16.55 5.09
N LYS A 232 -7.10 -17.53 5.15
CA LYS A 232 -6.48 -18.12 3.94
C LYS A 232 -7.40 -19.19 3.38
N LEU A 233 -8.18 -18.83 2.37
CA LEU A 233 -9.16 -19.71 1.73
C LEU A 233 -8.51 -20.55 0.62
N GLY A 234 -8.99 -21.79 0.44
CA GLY A 234 -8.48 -22.73 -0.55
C GLY A 234 -7.13 -23.37 -0.17
N CYS A 235 -6.48 -24.02 -1.13
CA CYS A 235 -5.20 -24.74 -0.93
C CYS A 235 -3.99 -24.08 -1.61
N THR A 236 -4.16 -22.90 -2.19
CA THR A 236 -3.11 -22.15 -2.93
C THR A 236 -2.68 -20.86 -2.23
N SER A 237 -3.29 -20.54 -1.08
CA SER A 237 -3.02 -19.34 -0.28
C SER A 237 -2.09 -19.60 0.92
N ASP A 238 -1.75 -20.87 1.18
CA ASP A 238 -0.98 -21.28 2.35
C ASP A 238 0.53 -21.23 2.12
N GLY A 239 1.22 -20.41 2.92
CA GLY A 239 2.65 -20.59 3.16
C GLY A 239 2.91 -21.86 3.98
N LEU A 240 4.12 -22.41 3.85
CA LEU A 240 4.50 -23.69 4.46
C LEU A 240 4.23 -23.69 5.99
N TYR A 241 3.39 -24.62 6.44
CA TYR A 241 2.96 -24.81 7.85
C TYR A 241 2.17 -23.67 8.50
N ILE A 242 1.71 -22.66 7.75
CA ILE A 242 0.89 -21.56 8.30
C ILE A 242 -0.57 -22.04 8.47
N THR A 243 -1.21 -21.71 9.60
CA THR A 243 -2.62 -22.07 9.86
C THR A 243 -3.59 -21.42 8.88
N THR A 244 -4.76 -22.03 8.63
CA THR A 244 -5.82 -21.44 7.78
C THR A 244 -6.25 -20.06 8.27
N SER A 245 -6.41 -19.90 9.59
CA SER A 245 -6.63 -18.59 10.21
C SER A 245 -5.43 -17.69 9.97
N TYR A 246 -5.73 -16.46 9.52
CA TYR A 246 -4.77 -15.38 9.41
C TYR A 246 -5.18 -14.21 10.30
N ASP A 247 -5.84 -14.47 11.43
CA ASP A 247 -6.32 -13.48 12.40
C ASP A 247 -5.26 -12.40 12.73
N TYR A 248 -4.04 -12.84 13.02
CA TYR A 248 -2.88 -11.98 13.24
C TYR A 248 -2.99 -11.08 14.49
N ASP A 249 -3.86 -11.44 15.46
CA ASP A 249 -4.13 -10.64 16.66
C ASP A 249 -4.38 -9.17 16.27
N ALA A 250 -5.07 -9.03 15.14
CA ALA A 250 -5.22 -7.76 14.45
C ALA A 250 -6.31 -6.93 15.14
N PRO A 251 -6.28 -5.59 15.01
CA PRO A 251 -7.33 -4.72 15.52
C PRO A 251 -8.74 -5.09 15.08
N LEU A 252 -8.90 -5.65 13.88
CA LEU A 252 -10.10 -6.35 13.43
C LEU A 252 -9.78 -7.83 13.32
N ASP A 253 -10.54 -8.66 14.05
CA ASP A 253 -10.30 -10.10 14.10
C ASP A 253 -10.53 -10.78 12.74
N GLU A 254 -10.31 -12.10 12.66
CA GLU A 254 -10.57 -12.90 11.45
C GLU A 254 -11.98 -12.69 10.87
N PHE A 255 -12.97 -12.35 11.69
CA PHE A 255 -14.37 -12.18 11.31
C PHE A 255 -14.77 -10.71 11.08
N GLY A 256 -13.84 -9.77 11.27
CA GLY A 256 -14.02 -8.35 11.03
C GLY A 256 -14.75 -7.60 12.16
N ILE A 257 -14.70 -8.12 13.39
CA ILE A 257 -15.27 -7.50 14.60
C ILE A 257 -14.21 -6.65 15.32
#